data_AF-A0A8T8KAF5-F1
#
_entry.id   AF-A0A8T8KAF5-F1
#
_cell.length_a   1.000
_cell.length_b   1.000
_cell.length_c   1.000
_cell.angle_alpha   90.00
_cell.angle_beta   90.00
_cell.angle_gamma   90.00
#
_symmetry.space_group_name_H-M   'P 1'
#
loop_
_entity.id
_entity.type
_entity.pdbx_description
1 polymer ?
#
loop_
_entity_poly.entity_id
_entity_poly.type
_entity_poly.pdbx_seq_one_letter_code
_entity_poly.pdbx_strand_id
1 'polypeptide(L)'
;MIEKNKLVDLIEKTDLERVQSEKDIWEKHIFLEDNKVLIVGYEEEEKFTKQDPEEETVNTFYWYWELRNSQTWEVLFENHENDYSFCESQLEDSGDNDQVEDIVGDIDESDICTWSDHDWIEDISETIAREVLKWLNK
;
A
#
# COMPACT_ATOMS: atom_id res chain seq x y z
N MET A 1 -11.25 3.90 23.86
CA MET A 1 -10.87 4.88 22.81
C MET A 1 -9.35 4.84 22.67
N ILE A 2 -8.87 4.44 21.50
CA ILE A 2 -7.43 4.24 21.24
C ILE A 2 -6.70 5.57 21.07
N GLU A 3 -5.46 5.66 21.56
CA GLU A 3 -4.61 6.84 21.35
C GLU A 3 -4.03 6.88 19.94
N LYS A 4 -3.82 8.08 19.37
CA LYS A 4 -3.29 8.26 17.99
C LYS A 4 -2.00 7.47 17.79
N ASN A 5 -1.01 7.67 18.65
CA ASN A 5 0.29 7.02 18.51
C ASN A 5 0.19 5.50 18.60
N LYS A 6 -0.76 4.98 19.38
CA LYS A 6 -1.02 3.54 19.46
C LYS A 6 -1.67 3.00 18.19
N LEU A 7 -2.56 3.79 17.57
CA LEU A 7 -3.16 3.42 16.28
C LEU A 7 -2.13 3.44 15.15
N VAL A 8 -1.25 4.45 15.12
CA VAL A 8 -0.11 4.54 14.19
C VAL A 8 0.77 3.30 14.31
N ASP A 9 1.19 2.96 15.53
CA ASP A 9 2.02 1.78 15.80
C ASP A 9 1.35 0.47 15.34
N LEU A 10 0.03 0.35 15.47
CA LEU A 10 -0.72 -0.80 14.95
C LEU A 10 -0.76 -0.81 13.41
N ILE A 11 -0.94 0.33 12.76
CA ILE A 11 -0.96 0.44 11.29
C ILE A 11 0.39 0.02 10.72
N GLU A 12 1.49 0.45 11.34
CA GLU A 12 2.85 0.13 10.90
C GLU A 12 3.22 -1.32 11.18
N LYS A 13 2.91 -1.84 12.38
CA LYS A 13 3.34 -3.19 12.79
C LYS A 13 2.44 -4.33 12.35
N THR A 14 1.19 -4.06 11.99
CA THR A 14 0.30 -5.14 11.53
C THR A 14 0.71 -5.55 10.13
N ASP A 15 1.00 -6.83 9.96
CA ASP A 15 1.36 -7.40 8.67
C ASP A 15 0.20 -7.29 7.67
N LEU A 16 0.56 -7.08 6.41
CA LEU A 16 -0.37 -7.14 5.30
C LEU A 16 -0.62 -8.59 4.90
N GLU A 17 -1.88 -8.94 4.70
CA GLU A 17 -2.30 -10.24 4.24
C GLU A 17 -2.84 -10.12 2.81
N ARG A 18 -2.41 -11.02 1.93
CA ARG A 18 -2.92 -11.07 0.57
C ARG A 18 -4.37 -11.56 0.58
N VAL A 19 -5.26 -10.78 0.00
CA VAL A 19 -6.66 -11.14 -0.20
C VAL A 19 -6.76 -12.07 -1.41
N GLN A 20 -7.53 -13.17 -1.28
CA GLN A 20 -7.79 -14.07 -2.40
C GLN A 20 -8.78 -13.43 -3.38
N SER A 21 -8.27 -12.57 -4.25
CA SER A 21 -9.01 -11.89 -5.33
C SER A 21 -8.32 -12.09 -6.68
N GLU A 22 -9.03 -11.77 -7.77
CA GLU A 22 -8.46 -11.79 -9.13
C GLU A 22 -7.39 -10.71 -9.34
N LYS A 23 -7.39 -9.68 -8.48
CA LYS A 23 -6.38 -8.62 -8.40
C LYS A 23 -5.38 -8.89 -7.27
N ASP A 24 -4.18 -8.35 -7.39
CA ASP A 24 -3.22 -8.27 -6.29
C ASP A 24 -3.65 -7.19 -5.29
N ILE A 25 -4.36 -7.64 -4.24
CA ILE A 25 -4.85 -6.82 -3.14
C ILE A 25 -4.22 -7.32 -1.85
N TRP A 26 -3.68 -6.38 -1.07
CA TRP A 26 -3.08 -6.65 0.22
C TRP A 26 -3.75 -5.80 1.27
N GLU A 27 -4.27 -6.43 2.32
CA GLU A 27 -5.02 -5.77 3.38
C GLU A 27 -4.49 -6.18 4.75
N LYS A 28 -4.45 -5.23 5.68
CA LYS A 28 -4.29 -5.49 7.11
C LYS A 28 -5.59 -5.18 7.83
N HIS A 29 -6.00 -6.09 8.69
CA HIS A 29 -7.22 -5.97 9.48
C HIS A 29 -6.88 -5.63 10.94
N ILE A 30 -7.10 -4.38 11.33
CA ILE A 30 -6.79 -3.88 12.66
C ILE A 30 -8.09 -3.80 13.46
N PHE A 31 -8.30 -4.77 14.34
CA PHE A 31 -9.48 -4.81 15.21
C PHE A 31 -9.37 -3.77 16.32
N LEU A 32 -10.36 -2.88 16.38
CA LEU A 32 -10.47 -1.78 17.33
C LEU A 32 -11.57 -2.07 18.36
N GLU A 33 -11.63 -1.25 19.40
CA GLU A 33 -12.72 -1.30 20.39
C GLU A 33 -14.08 -0.95 19.75
N ASP A 34 -15.18 -1.26 20.46
CA ASP A 34 -16.57 -0.97 20.04
C ASP A 34 -17.05 -1.68 18.75
N ASN A 35 -16.56 -2.89 18.50
CA ASN A 35 -16.89 -3.68 17.30
C ASN A 35 -16.54 -2.94 16.00
N LYS A 36 -15.35 -2.34 15.95
CA LYS A 36 -14.85 -1.64 14.77
C LYS A 36 -13.60 -2.34 14.26
N VAL A 37 -13.42 -2.34 12.95
CA VAL A 37 -12.22 -2.85 12.29
C VAL A 37 -11.75 -1.80 11.31
N LEU A 38 -10.48 -1.43 11.42
CA LEU A 38 -9.80 -0.60 10.43
C LEU A 38 -9.12 -1.54 9.44
N ILE A 39 -9.50 -1.43 8.18
CA ILE A 39 -8.87 -2.10 7.05
C ILE A 39 -7.94 -1.07 6.42
N VAL A 40 -6.68 -1.41 6.26
CA VAL A 40 -5.74 -0.61 5.48
C VAL A 40 -5.16 -1.54 4.43
N GLY A 41 -5.19 -1.15 3.18
CA GLY A 41 -4.69 -2.00 2.11
C GLY A 41 -4.21 -1.22 0.92
N TYR A 42 -3.68 -1.94 -0.05
CA TYR A 42 -3.44 -1.40 -1.37
C TYR A 42 -3.94 -2.35 -2.45
N GLU A 43 -4.42 -1.77 -3.55
CA GLU A 43 -4.81 -2.52 -4.74
C GLU A 43 -3.96 -2.13 -5.94
N GLU A 44 -3.66 -3.12 -6.78
CA GLU A 44 -3.02 -2.95 -8.07
C GLU A 44 -4.03 -2.38 -9.10
N GLU A 45 -3.66 -1.28 -9.77
CA GLU A 45 -4.53 -0.64 -10.78
C GLU A 45 -4.12 -0.99 -12.21
N GLU A 46 -2.88 -0.69 -12.61
CA GLU A 46 -2.39 -0.90 -13.99
C GLU A 46 -0.97 -1.48 -14.02
N LYS A 47 -0.79 -2.48 -14.89
CA LYS A 47 0.52 -3.03 -15.28
C LYS A 47 0.92 -2.39 -16.58
N PHE A 48 1.98 -1.60 -16.56
CA PHE A 48 2.60 -1.15 -17.79
C PHE A 48 3.69 -2.15 -18.18
N THR A 49 3.35 -3.03 -19.13
CA THR A 49 4.31 -3.94 -19.76
C THR A 49 4.66 -3.38 -21.14
N LYS A 50 5.89 -2.86 -21.30
CA LYS A 50 6.41 -2.58 -22.65
C LYS A 50 6.63 -3.91 -23.38
N GLN A 51 6.43 -3.94 -24.70
CA GLN A 51 6.47 -5.15 -25.52
C GLN A 51 7.88 -5.74 -25.73
N ASP A 52 8.91 -5.17 -25.10
CA ASP A 52 10.29 -5.63 -25.20
C ASP A 52 10.62 -6.60 -24.05
N PRO A 53 11.13 -7.81 -24.34
CA PRO A 53 11.41 -8.86 -23.35
C PRO A 53 12.61 -8.57 -22.43
N GLU A 54 13.20 -7.38 -22.52
CA GLU A 54 14.34 -6.93 -21.71
C GLU A 54 13.99 -5.73 -20.82
N GLU A 55 12.77 -5.16 -20.92
CA GLU A 55 12.38 -3.97 -20.14
C GLU A 55 11.42 -4.31 -18.98
N GLU A 56 11.74 -3.70 -17.85
CA GLU A 56 11.12 -3.80 -16.52
C GLU A 56 9.60 -3.62 -16.54
N THR A 57 8.88 -4.43 -15.74
CA THR A 57 7.44 -4.22 -15.49
C THR A 57 7.29 -3.25 -14.33
N VAL A 58 6.61 -2.12 -14.57
CA VAL A 58 6.24 -1.16 -13.52
C VAL A 58 4.80 -1.43 -13.10
N ASN A 59 4.62 -1.78 -11.83
CA ASN A 59 3.30 -1.94 -11.21
C ASN A 59 3.03 -0.75 -10.30
N THR A 60 1.87 -0.09 -10.47
CA THR A 60 1.43 0.99 -9.57
C THR A 60 0.34 0.48 -8.64
N PHE A 61 0.52 0.76 -7.35
CA PHE A 61 -0.39 0.40 -6.27
C PHE A 61 -0.90 1.65 -5.58
N TYR A 62 -2.18 1.66 -5.21
CA TYR A 62 -2.80 2.75 -4.45
C TYR A 62 -3.22 2.27 -3.08
N TRP A 63 -2.89 3.04 -2.05
CA TRP A 63 -3.36 2.80 -0.69
C TRP A 63 -4.81 3.23 -0.53
N TYR A 64 -5.56 2.42 0.20
CA TYR A 64 -6.90 2.72 0.67
C TYR A 64 -7.05 2.32 2.13
N TRP A 65 -8.03 2.90 2.80
CA TRP A 65 -8.40 2.47 4.14
C TRP A 65 -9.88 2.64 4.39
N GLU A 66 -10.43 1.73 5.20
CA GLU A 66 -11.83 1.70 5.53
C GLU A 66 -12.01 1.40 7.02
N LEU A 67 -12.97 2.06 7.64
CA LEU A 67 -13.44 1.72 8.96
C LEU A 67 -14.77 0.98 8.81
N ARG A 68 -14.83 -0.27 9.24
CA ARG A 68 -16.05 -1.09 9.20
C ARG A 68 -16.48 -1.51 10.60
N ASN A 69 -17.74 -1.91 10.72
CA ASN A 69 -18.23 -2.60 11.91
C ASN A 69 -17.76 -4.07 11.86
N SER A 70 -17.06 -4.54 12.89
CA SER A 70 -16.49 -5.89 12.91
C SER A 70 -17.52 -7.02 13.06
N GLN A 71 -18.76 -6.71 13.44
CA GLN A 71 -19.85 -7.68 13.55
C GLN A 71 -20.71 -7.75 12.29
N THR A 72 -21.06 -6.59 11.72
CA THR A 72 -21.96 -6.50 10.55
C THR A 72 -21.22 -6.34 9.23
N TRP A 73 -19.92 -6.01 9.27
CA TRP A 73 -19.10 -5.63 8.10
C TRP A 73 -19.62 -4.39 7.34
N GLU A 74 -20.49 -3.60 7.98
CA GLU A 74 -20.97 -2.34 7.43
C GLU A 74 -19.84 -1.29 7.39
N VAL A 75 -19.70 -0.60 6.25
CA VAL A 75 -18.74 0.49 6.08
C VAL A 75 -19.21 1.71 6.85
N LEU A 76 -18.42 2.12 7.83
CA LEU A 76 -18.64 3.33 8.64
C LEU A 76 -17.92 4.53 8.00
N PHE A 77 -16.79 4.27 7.36
CA PHE A 77 -15.99 5.23 6.61
C PHE A 77 -15.10 4.48 5.60
N GLU A 78 -14.87 5.09 4.45
CA GLU A 78 -13.97 4.59 3.41
C GLU A 78 -13.18 5.77 2.85
N ASN A 79 -11.92 5.54 2.53
CA ASN A 79 -11.11 6.44 1.72
C ASN A 79 -10.40 5.65 0.62
N HIS A 80 -10.80 5.94 -0.62
CA HIS A 80 -10.27 5.37 -1.86
C HIS A 80 -9.86 6.51 -2.81
N GLU A 81 -9.49 7.68 -2.27
CA GLU A 81 -9.19 8.87 -3.09
C GLU A 81 -7.90 8.75 -3.92
N ASN A 82 -7.18 7.61 -3.86
CA ASN A 82 -5.93 7.35 -4.59
C ASN A 82 -4.85 8.43 -4.33
N ASP A 83 -4.95 9.16 -3.22
CA ASP A 83 -4.01 10.22 -2.81
C ASP A 83 -2.61 9.68 -2.47
N TYR A 84 -2.52 8.39 -2.16
CA TYR A 84 -1.30 7.75 -1.70
C TYR A 84 -1.01 6.54 -2.59
N SER A 85 0.17 6.55 -3.22
CA SER A 85 0.55 5.51 -4.17
C SER A 85 2.00 5.11 -4.00
N PHE A 86 2.32 3.89 -4.45
CA PHE A 86 3.69 3.47 -4.62
C PHE A 86 3.79 2.59 -5.85
N CYS A 87 4.99 2.47 -6.39
CA CYS A 87 5.22 1.63 -7.56
C CYS A 87 6.40 0.68 -7.36
N GLU A 88 6.23 -0.56 -7.79
CA GLU A 88 7.25 -1.60 -7.70
C GLU A 88 7.73 -1.92 -9.12
N SER A 89 9.03 -1.77 -9.37
CA SER A 89 9.67 -2.28 -10.58
C SER A 89 10.11 -3.72 -10.34
N GLN A 90 9.55 -4.65 -11.10
CA GLN A 90 10.05 -6.02 -11.16
C GLN A 90 10.89 -6.17 -12.43
N LEU A 91 12.21 -6.27 -12.24
CA LEU A 91 13.11 -6.87 -13.22
C LEU A 91 12.78 -8.36 -13.26
N GLU A 92 12.25 -8.87 -14.38
CA GLU A 92 12.09 -10.31 -14.55
C GLU A 92 13.47 -10.96 -14.54
N ASP A 93 13.77 -11.68 -13.45
CA ASP A 93 14.98 -12.48 -13.23
C ASP A 93 15.17 -13.47 -14.38
N SER A 94 15.89 -13.06 -15.42
CA SER A 94 16.51 -13.98 -16.36
C SER A 94 17.77 -14.49 -15.66
N GLY A 95 17.58 -15.55 -14.89
CA GLY A 95 18.63 -16.13 -14.07
C GLY A 95 19.93 -16.32 -14.84
N ASP A 96 20.97 -15.61 -14.42
CA ASP A 96 22.33 -16.12 -14.34
C ASP A 96 23.14 -15.18 -13.42
N ASN A 97 23.62 -15.80 -12.35
CA ASN A 97 24.75 -15.47 -11.49
C ASN A 97 25.59 -14.19 -11.77
N ASP A 98 26.01 -13.57 -10.65
CA ASP A 98 27.17 -12.69 -10.44
C ASP A 98 26.97 -11.17 -10.61
N GLN A 99 27.48 -10.44 -9.60
CA GLN A 99 27.75 -8.99 -9.51
C GLN A 99 26.66 -8.08 -8.94
N VAL A 100 26.75 -7.95 -7.61
CA VAL A 100 26.67 -6.65 -6.96
C VAL A 100 27.68 -5.67 -7.59
N GLU A 101 27.26 -4.41 -7.69
CA GLU A 101 28.01 -3.20 -8.12
C GLU A 101 28.01 -2.89 -9.64
N ASP A 102 27.65 -1.62 -9.93
CA ASP A 102 27.86 -0.88 -11.18
C ASP A 102 26.97 -1.15 -12.42
N ILE A 103 25.68 -0.76 -12.40
CA ILE A 103 25.00 -0.29 -13.62
C ILE A 103 24.06 0.88 -13.31
N VAL A 104 24.64 2.06 -13.07
CA VAL A 104 23.96 3.36 -13.33
C VAL A 104 24.31 3.71 -14.77
N GLY A 105 23.60 3.14 -15.73
CA GLY A 105 23.93 3.28 -17.15
C GLY A 105 22.67 3.34 -17.99
N ASP A 106 22.33 4.55 -18.45
CA ASP A 106 21.31 4.85 -19.45
C ASP A 106 19.87 4.39 -19.14
N ILE A 107 19.38 4.75 -17.94
CA ILE A 107 17.93 4.76 -17.71
C ILE A 107 17.41 6.18 -17.95
N ASP A 108 16.41 6.33 -18.81
CA ASP A 108 15.67 7.58 -18.95
C ASP A 108 15.01 7.87 -17.60
N GLU A 109 15.54 8.86 -16.86
CA GLU A 109 15.08 9.26 -15.51
C GLU A 109 13.59 9.64 -15.47
N SER A 110 12.91 9.67 -16.61
CA SER A 110 11.49 10.02 -16.78
C SER A 110 10.52 8.86 -16.53
N ASP A 111 10.96 7.60 -16.58
CA ASP A 111 10.09 6.41 -16.56
C ASP A 111 10.42 5.41 -15.42
N ILE A 112 11.34 5.78 -14.53
CA ILE A 112 11.59 5.06 -13.27
C ILE A 112 10.71 5.68 -12.21
N CYS A 113 10.03 4.86 -11.40
CA CYS A 113 9.54 5.25 -10.09
C CYS A 113 10.58 6.12 -9.37
N THR A 114 10.43 7.45 -9.42
CA THR A 114 11.31 8.33 -8.66
C THR A 114 11.10 7.98 -7.20
N TRP A 115 12.17 7.73 -6.44
CA TRP A 115 12.11 7.41 -5.01
C TRP A 115 11.33 8.44 -4.16
N SER A 116 10.97 9.58 -4.76
CA SER A 116 10.15 10.63 -4.16
C SER A 116 8.63 10.37 -4.25
N ASP A 117 8.20 9.35 -5.00
CA ASP A 117 6.78 9.01 -5.27
C ASP A 117 6.31 7.76 -4.50
N HIS A 118 7.04 7.36 -3.46
CA HIS A 118 6.67 6.22 -2.61
C HIS A 118 6.10 6.70 -1.29
N ASP A 119 4.78 6.61 -1.17
CA ASP A 119 4.10 6.76 0.10
C ASP A 119 4.19 5.44 0.89
N TRP A 120 5.25 5.28 1.69
CA TRP A 120 5.38 4.13 2.56
C TRP A 120 4.32 4.16 3.67
N ILE A 121 3.99 2.99 4.20
CA ILE A 121 3.01 2.89 5.29
C ILE A 121 3.38 3.75 6.50
N GLU A 122 4.69 3.93 6.77
CA GLU A 122 5.24 4.76 7.85
C GLU A 122 5.01 6.27 7.60
N ASP A 123 4.95 6.69 6.33
CA ASP A 123 4.70 8.09 5.95
C ASP A 123 3.21 8.45 6.04
N ILE A 124 2.33 7.48 5.74
CA ILE A 124 0.88 7.70 5.70
C ILE A 124 0.14 7.29 6.98
N SER A 125 0.76 6.48 7.84
CA SER A 125 0.16 5.95 9.09
C SER A 125 -0.40 7.06 9.98
N GLU A 126 0.33 8.17 10.10
CA GLU A 126 -0.05 9.39 10.83
C GLU A 126 -1.35 10.01 10.29
N THR A 127 -1.51 10.04 8.96
CA THR A 127 -2.70 10.56 8.28
C THR A 127 -3.88 9.63 8.51
N ILE A 128 -3.71 8.34 8.22
CA ILE A 128 -4.76 7.32 8.40
C ILE A 128 -5.28 7.35 9.85
N ALA A 129 -4.37 7.32 10.83
CA ALA A 129 -4.75 7.34 12.24
C ALA A 129 -5.53 8.61 12.62
N ARG A 130 -5.15 9.76 12.07
CA ARG A 130 -5.84 11.05 12.33
C ARG A 130 -7.26 11.04 11.78
N GLU A 131 -7.47 10.52 10.58
CA GLU A 131 -8.80 10.45 9.96
C GLU A 131 -9.71 9.46 10.66
N VAL A 132 -9.20 8.26 10.92
CA VAL A 132 -9.93 7.21 11.61
C VAL A 132 -10.34 7.69 13.01
N LEU A 133 -9.47 8.37 13.75
CA LEU A 133 -9.82 8.93 15.06
C LEU A 133 -10.93 9.98 14.99
N LYS A 134 -10.97 10.82 13.95
CA LYS A 134 -12.09 11.77 13.77
C LYS A 134 -13.41 11.04 13.64
N TRP A 135 -13.43 9.90 12.94
CA TRP A 135 -14.63 9.08 12.80
C TRP A 135 -14.97 8.29 14.06
N LEU A 136 -13.97 7.80 14.79
CA LEU A 136 -14.18 7.11 16.07
C LEU A 136 -14.75 8.04 17.15
N ASN A 137 -14.53 9.35 17.03
CA ASN A 137 -15.00 10.38 17.95
C ASN A 137 -16.34 11.03 17.55
N LYS A 138 -16.94 10.61 16.43
CA LYS A 138 -18.31 11.03 16.07
C LYS A 138 -19.34 10.19 16.82
#